data_AF-A0A1I7HW19-F1
#
_entry.id   AF-A0A1I7HW19-F1
#
_cell.length_a   1.000
_cell.length_b   1.000
_cell.length_c   1.000
_cell.angle_alpha   90.00
_cell.angle_beta   90.00
_cell.angle_gamma   90.00
#
_symmetry.space_group_name_H-M   'P 1'
#
loop_
_entity.id
_entity.type
_entity.pdbx_description
1 polymer ?
#
loop_
_entity_poly.entity_id
_entity_poly.type
_entity_poly.pdbx_seq_one_letter_code
_entity_poly.pdbx_strand_id
1 'polypeptide(L)'
;MKFTRKFTEEERVKIVEEVLACGSNALIAAKYDINQVQISYWKCNYRRYGQTLKPKEAKALDKPIPDYKAEYKALLKEKQELELEVAILRDMLKKTPRNKLVCYS
;
A
#
# COMPACT_ATOMS: atom_id res chain seq x y z
N MET A 1 -8.72 -3.30 -14.49
CA MET A 1 -9.79 -4.12 -13.87
C MET A 1 -9.34 -4.57 -12.49
N LYS A 2 -10.15 -4.39 -11.45
CA LYS A 2 -9.86 -4.93 -10.10
C LYS A 2 -10.34 -6.38 -10.06
N PHE A 3 -9.46 -7.31 -9.68
CA PHE A 3 -9.85 -8.69 -9.47
C PHE A 3 -10.65 -8.78 -8.17
N THR A 4 -11.97 -8.95 -8.29
CA THR A 4 -12.85 -9.18 -7.14
C THR A 4 -12.87 -10.68 -6.85
N ARG A 5 -12.55 -11.07 -5.61
CA ARG A 5 -12.69 -12.47 -5.19
C ARG A 5 -14.16 -12.84 -5.17
N LYS A 6 -14.50 -13.98 -5.77
CA LYS A 6 -15.88 -14.49 -5.84
C LYS A 6 -16.43 -14.99 -4.49
N PHE A 7 -15.56 -15.42 -3.58
CA PHE A 7 -15.94 -16.05 -2.31
C PHE A 7 -15.30 -15.36 -1.11
N THR A 8 -16.08 -15.15 -0.04
CA THR A 8 -15.57 -14.68 1.26
C THR A 8 -14.82 -15.79 1.99
N GLU A 9 -14.19 -15.51 3.14
CA GLU A 9 -13.51 -16.55 3.93
C GLU A 9 -14.51 -17.53 4.53
N GLU A 10 -15.63 -17.02 5.05
CA GLU A 10 -16.69 -17.79 5.70
C GLU A 10 -17.32 -18.78 4.72
N GLU A 11 -17.57 -18.34 3.48
CA GLU A 11 -18.07 -19.19 2.41
C GLU A 11 -17.08 -20.31 2.08
N ARG A 12 -15.79 -19.99 2.00
CA ARG A 12 -14.74 -20.97 1.71
C ARG A 12 -14.60 -22.00 2.82
N VAL A 13 -14.72 -21.59 4.08
CA VAL A 13 -14.71 -22.50 5.23
C VAL A 13 -15.89 -23.47 5.16
N LYS A 14 -17.12 -22.98 4.91
CA LYS A 14 -18.30 -23.84 4.75
C LYS A 14 -18.13 -24.86 3.64
N ILE A 15 -17.60 -24.44 2.48
CA ILE A 15 -17.32 -25.34 1.35
C ILE A 15 -16.31 -26.42 1.76
N VAL A 16 -15.24 -26.05 2.48
CA VAL A 16 -14.23 -27.01 2.95
C VAL A 16 -14.82 -28.01 3.94
N GLU A 17 -15.65 -27.56 4.88
CA GLU A 17 -16.34 -28.44 5.84
C GLU A 17 -17.27 -29.42 5.12
N GLU A 18 -18.05 -28.96 4.15
CA GLU A 18 -18.93 -29.82 3.34
C GLU A 18 -18.13 -30.88 2.55
N VAL A 19 -16.98 -30.50 2.01
CA VAL A 19 -16.09 -31.44 1.31
C VAL A 19 -15.49 -32.47 2.26
N LEU A 20 -15.14 -32.06 3.48
CA LEU A 20 -14.62 -32.97 4.50
C LEU A 20 -15.68 -33.96 4.97
N ALA A 21 -16.96 -33.55 5.03
CA ALA A 21 -18.08 -34.42 5.35
C ALA A 21 -18.47 -35.36 4.20
N CYS A 22 -18.54 -34.87 2.96
CA CYS A 22 -18.93 -35.64 1.78
C CYS A 22 -17.81 -36.56 1.27
N GLY A 23 -16.55 -36.19 1.47
CA GLY A 23 -15.38 -36.97 1.05
C GLY A 23 -15.00 -36.83 -0.44
N SER A 24 -15.84 -36.19 -1.27
CA SER A 24 -15.58 -36.00 -2.71
C SER A 24 -15.44 -34.53 -3.10
N ASN A 25 -14.23 -34.16 -3.56
CA ASN A 25 -13.98 -32.80 -4.06
C ASN A 25 -14.73 -32.53 -5.39
N ALA A 26 -14.94 -33.55 -6.23
CA ALA A 26 -15.54 -33.39 -7.56
C ALA A 26 -17.03 -33.03 -7.47
N LEU A 27 -17.75 -33.65 -6.54
CA LEU A 27 -19.17 -33.35 -6.32
C LEU A 27 -19.38 -31.92 -5.85
N ILE A 28 -18.57 -31.46 -4.90
CA ILE A 28 -18.69 -30.11 -4.37
C ILE A 28 -18.17 -29.06 -5.36
N ALA A 29 -17.13 -29.38 -6.14
CA ALA A 29 -16.67 -28.56 -7.25
C ALA A 29 -17.79 -28.27 -8.26
N ALA A 30 -18.54 -29.30 -8.65
CA ALA A 30 -19.69 -29.15 -9.55
C ALA A 30 -20.83 -28.35 -8.91
N LYS A 31 -21.10 -28.55 -7.61
CA LYS A 31 -22.17 -27.85 -6.88
C LYS A 31 -21.96 -26.34 -6.82
N TYR A 32 -20.72 -25.90 -6.58
CA TYR A 32 -20.40 -24.48 -6.40
C TYR A 32 -19.75 -23.82 -7.62
N ASP A 33 -19.63 -24.54 -8.74
CA ASP A 33 -18.89 -24.11 -9.95
C ASP A 33 -17.45 -23.65 -9.61
N ILE A 34 -16.74 -24.46 -8.83
CA ILE A 34 -15.38 -24.20 -8.36
C ILE A 34 -14.44 -25.23 -8.96
N ASN A 35 -13.24 -24.79 -9.36
CA ASN A 35 -12.21 -25.71 -9.79
C ASN A 35 -11.82 -26.68 -8.65
N GLN A 36 -11.81 -27.98 -8.92
CA GLN A 36 -11.47 -29.02 -7.93
C GLN A 36 -10.08 -28.81 -7.29
N VAL A 37 -9.11 -28.28 -8.04
CA VAL A 37 -7.76 -27.97 -7.54
C VAL A 37 -7.81 -26.86 -6.49
N GLN A 38 -8.70 -25.88 -6.66
CA GLN A 38 -8.90 -24.78 -5.72
C GLN A 38 -9.46 -25.29 -4.39
N ILE A 39 -10.39 -26.25 -4.44
CA ILE A 39 -10.91 -26.93 -3.24
C ILE A 39 -9.80 -27.72 -2.53
N SER A 40 -8.98 -28.46 -3.29
CA SER A 40 -7.82 -29.17 -2.71
C SER A 40 -6.86 -28.22 -2.00
N TYR A 41 -6.58 -27.06 -2.61
CA TYR A 41 -5.74 -26.02 -2.01
C TYR A 41 -6.33 -25.48 -0.70
N TRP A 42 -7.63 -25.15 -0.68
CA TRP A 42 -8.31 -24.68 0.52
C TRP A 42 -8.31 -25.71 1.64
N LYS A 43 -8.56 -26.99 1.34
CA LYS A 43 -8.49 -28.08 2.33
C LYS A 43 -7.10 -28.20 2.95
N CYS A 44 -6.06 -28.17 2.13
CA CYS A 44 -4.67 -28.26 2.60
C CYS A 44 -4.32 -27.09 3.52
N ASN A 45 -4.69 -25.86 3.14
CA ASN A 45 -4.45 -24.69 3.98
C ASN A 45 -5.28 -24.72 5.26
N TYR A 46 -6.55 -25.12 5.17
CA TYR A 46 -7.44 -25.18 6.33
C TYR A 46 -6.91 -26.13 7.40
N ARG A 47 -6.41 -27.31 7.00
CA ARG A 47 -5.75 -28.25 7.93
C ARG A 47 -4.46 -27.72 8.53
N ARG A 48 -3.70 -26.91 7.78
CA ARG A 48 -2.37 -26.44 8.19
C ARG A 48 -2.41 -25.15 9.02
N TYR A 49 -3.35 -24.25 8.72
CA TYR A 49 -3.37 -22.89 9.22
C TYR A 49 -4.70 -22.51 9.89
N GLY A 50 -5.71 -23.37 9.87
CA GLY A 50 -7.06 -23.05 10.36
C GLY A 50 -7.84 -22.06 9.49
N GLN A 51 -7.33 -21.74 8.29
CA GLN A 51 -7.92 -20.81 7.33
C GLN A 51 -7.69 -21.29 5.90
N THR A 52 -8.52 -20.87 4.96
CA THR A 52 -8.52 -21.42 3.59
C THR A 52 -7.44 -20.81 2.69
N LEU A 53 -6.89 -19.64 3.03
CA LEU A 53 -5.73 -19.06 2.35
C LEU A 53 -4.47 -19.22 3.19
N LYS A 54 -3.33 -19.37 2.51
CA LYS A 54 -2.05 -19.26 3.18
C LYS A 54 -1.93 -17.87 3.82
N PRO A 55 -1.67 -17.77 5.14
CA PRO A 55 -1.38 -16.48 5.75
C PRO A 55 -0.25 -15.81 4.97
N LYS A 56 -0.46 -14.55 4.61
CA LYS A 56 0.57 -13.76 3.96
C LYS A 56 1.64 -13.53 5.01
N GLU A 57 2.75 -14.25 4.90
CA GLU A 57 3.91 -13.95 5.72
C GLU A 57 4.22 -12.47 5.50
N ALA A 58 4.35 -11.73 6.60
CA ALA A 58 4.85 -10.38 6.56
C ALA A 58 6.18 -10.50 5.84
N LYS A 59 6.25 -10.03 4.58
CA LYS A 59 7.52 -9.87 3.91
C LYS A 59 8.33 -9.03 4.89
N ALA A 60 9.39 -9.59 5.45
CA ALA A 60 10.37 -8.79 6.15
C ALA A 60 10.74 -7.70 5.15
N LEU A 61 10.23 -6.50 5.40
CA LEU A 61 10.66 -5.34 4.66
C LEU A 61 12.09 -5.16 5.15
N ASP A 62 13.05 -5.68 4.39
CA ASP A 62 14.50 -5.53 4.64
C ASP A 62 14.91 -4.06 4.81
N LYS A 63 14.00 -3.13 4.46
CA LYS A 63 14.15 -1.70 4.61
C LYS A 63 13.03 -1.18 5.50
N PRO A 64 13.34 -0.46 6.60
CA PRO A 64 12.31 0.26 7.34
C PRO A 64 11.56 1.15 6.36
N ILE A 65 10.22 1.10 6.41
CA ILE A 65 9.37 2.00 5.62
C ILE A 65 9.74 3.42 6.06
N PRO A 66 10.26 4.29 5.18
CA PRO A 66 10.59 5.65 5.55
C PRO A 66 9.34 6.36 6.10
N ASP A 67 9.49 7.14 7.18
CA ASP A 67 8.39 7.95 7.70
C ASP A 67 8.18 9.17 6.80
N TYR A 68 7.49 8.94 5.69
CA TYR A 68 7.15 9.97 4.71
C TYR A 68 6.38 11.14 5.32
N LYS A 69 5.70 10.94 6.46
CA LYS A 69 4.94 12.01 7.12
C LYS A 69 5.90 12.96 7.87
N ALA A 70 6.90 12.40 8.54
CA ALA A 70 7.95 13.20 9.18
C ALA A 70 8.79 13.95 8.14
N GLU A 71 9.23 13.27 7.07
CA GLU A 71 10.00 13.88 5.97
C GLU A 71 9.22 15.02 5.30
N TYR A 72 7.93 14.81 5.02
CA TYR A 72 7.07 15.85 4.44
C TYR A 72 6.96 17.09 5.34
N LYS A 73 6.82 16.88 6.65
CA LYS A 73 6.73 17.99 7.61
C LYS A 73 8.04 18.77 7.70
N ALA A 74 9.19 18.08 7.64
CA ALA A 74 10.50 18.71 7.63
C ALA A 74 10.70 19.57 6.37
N LEU A 75 10.40 19.01 5.19
CA LEU A 75 10.47 19.72 3.92
C LEU A 75 9.53 20.94 3.86
N LEU A 76 8.35 20.83 4.46
CA LEU A 76 7.41 21.96 4.52
C LEU A 76 7.95 23.11 5.37
N LYS A 77 8.62 22.81 6.49
CA LYS A 77 9.25 23.82 7.36
C LYS A 77 10.42 24.50 6.65
N GLU A 78 11.28 23.72 6.01
CA GLU A 78 12.42 24.22 5.22
C GLU A 78 11.93 25.13 4.08
N LYS A 79 10.87 24.72 3.37
CA LYS A 79 10.25 25.53 2.33
C LYS A 79 9.76 26.88 2.87
N GLN A 80 9.10 26.89 4.02
CA GLN A 80 8.63 28.13 4.65
C GLN A 80 9.78 29.07 5.03
N GLU A 81 10.87 28.52 5.56
CA GLU A 81 12.07 29.29 5.92
C GLU A 81 12.72 29.92 4.66
N LEU A 82 12.89 29.14 3.60
CA LEU A 82 13.41 29.64 2.32
C LEU A 82 12.51 30.69 1.67
N GLU A 83 11.18 30.54 1.75
CA GLU A 83 10.23 31.54 1.24
C GLU A 83 10.36 32.88 1.99
N LEU A 84 10.55 32.85 3.31
CA LEU A 84 10.79 34.04 4.12
C LEU A 84 12.12 34.72 3.77
N GLU A 85 13.20 33.94 3.64
CA GLU A 85 14.51 34.45 3.25
C GLU A 85 14.47 35.12 1.88
N VAL A 86 13.86 34.47 0.89
CA VAL A 86 13.66 35.02 -0.46
C VAL A 86 12.85 36.31 -0.40
N ALA A 87 11.82 36.40 0.45
CA ALA A 87 11.03 37.61 0.61
C ALA A 87 11.86 38.77 1.15
N ILE A 88 12.67 38.52 2.19
CA ILE A 88 13.57 39.52 2.79
C ILE A 88 14.61 40.00 1.76
N LEU A 89 15.27 39.08 1.06
CA LEU A 89 16.28 39.41 0.05
C LEU A 89 15.68 40.25 -1.09
N ARG A 90 14.48 39.90 -1.55
CA ARG A 90 13.75 40.69 -2.57
C ARG A 90 13.41 42.08 -2.09
N ASP A 91 13.05 42.24 -0.81
CA ASP A 91 12.75 43.54 -0.22
C ASP A 91 14.02 44.41 -0.08
N MET A 92 15.15 43.82 0.32
CA MET A 92 16.45 44.49 0.37
C MET A 92 16.87 44.99 -1.02
N LEU A 93 16.73 44.17 -2.06
CA LEU A 93 17.06 44.57 -3.43
C LEU A 93 16.16 45.69 -3.98
N LYS A 94 14.90 45.77 -3.53
CA LYS A 94 14.00 46.89 -3.89
C LYS A 94 14.41 48.20 -3.21
N LYS A 95 14.99 48.13 -2.02
CA LYS A 95 15.42 49.29 -1.21
C LYS A 95 16.80 49.82 -1.59
N THR A 96 17.63 49.03 -2.25
CA THR A 96 18.92 49.48 -2.77
C THR A 96 18.72 50.30 -4.04
N PRO A 97 18.95 51.63 -4.04
CA PRO A 97 18.95 52.39 -5.29
C PRO A 97 20.06 51.86 -6.19
N ARG A 98 19.75 51.58 -7.46
CA ARG A 98 20.77 51.30 -8.48
C ARG A 98 21.70 52.50 -8.53
N ASN A 99 22.86 52.39 -7.90
CA ASN A 99 23.89 53.40 -7.94
C ASN A 99 24.34 53.51 -9.41
N LYS A 100 23.78 54.48 -10.13
CA LYS A 100 24.28 54.87 -11.45
C LYS A 100 25.66 55.43 -11.19
N LEU A 101 26.69 54.62 -11.44
CA LEU A 101 28.06 55.09 -11.49
C LEU A 101 28.09 56.28 -12.45
N VAL A 102 28.33 57.45 -11.85
CA VAL A 102 28.43 58.73 -12.52
C VAL A 102 29.62 58.65 -13.47
N CYS A 103 29.36 58.93 -14.75
CA CYS A 103 30.39 59.07 -15.77
C CYS A 103 31.30 60.24 -15.40
N TYR A 104 32.62 60.02 -15.34
CA TYR A 104 33.60 61.10 -15.36
C TYR A 104 34.24 61.13 -16.75
N SER A 105 33.95 62.20 -17.49
CA SER A 105 34.62 62.65 -18.71
C SER A 105 35.76 63.60 -18.36
#